data_AF-S8DNI4-F1
#
_entry.id   AF-S8DNI4-F1
#
_cell.length_a   1.000
_cell.length_b   1.000
_cell.length_c   1.000
_cell.angle_alpha   90.00
_cell.angle_beta   90.00
_cell.angle_gamma   90.00
#
_symmetry.space_group_name_H-M   'P 1'
#
loop_
_entity.id
_entity.type
_entity.pdbx_description
1 polymer ?
#
loop_
_entity_poly.entity_id
_entity_poly.type
_entity_poly.pdbx_seq_one_letter_code
_entity_poly.pdbx_strand_id
1 'polypeptide(L)'
;MESHPFIACTRGQIYAVPPPKLKSPAAGVPPELKYSEFKLIRKQLNALKNKCVKQEDGNEKGKKKMSYSTFEVLSGHAWRCLAKSRDLPDDQLSTLYIAVDGRRRLIPPLPMGYFGNAVFMTATTASYRDLKSRPLTDVVAKINASLSRMDDEYLRSAVDYLELNSDVDRYEGRGSRFNSPDCGIVSWWQIPVYDTDFGWGPPAYVSGGGRQAEGKIVFLPAPEKDGSC
;
A
#
# COMPACT_ATOMS: atom_id res chain seq x y z
N MET A 1 17.18 -1.85 -26.04
CA MET A 1 17.10 -0.53 -25.38
C MET A 1 15.70 -0.42 -24.80
N GLU A 2 15.52 -0.91 -23.59
CA GLU A 2 14.23 -0.93 -22.89
C GLU A 2 14.04 0.39 -22.15
N SER A 3 12.94 1.07 -22.44
CA SER A 3 12.50 2.29 -21.78
C SER A 3 11.94 1.95 -20.39
N HIS A 4 12.77 2.10 -19.36
CA HIS A 4 12.27 2.22 -18.00
C HIS A 4 11.50 3.54 -17.85
N PRO A 5 10.32 3.57 -17.22
CA PRO A 5 9.66 4.83 -16.87
C PRO A 5 10.45 5.45 -15.70
N PHE A 6 11.47 6.23 -16.05
CA PHE A 6 12.14 7.14 -15.14
C PHE A 6 11.16 8.26 -14.79
N ILE A 7 10.76 8.36 -13.53
CA ILE A 7 10.10 9.56 -12.98
C ILE A 7 11.20 10.46 -12.43
N ALA A 8 11.71 11.35 -13.28
CA ALA A 8 12.58 12.44 -12.86
C ALA A 8 11.74 13.48 -12.11
N CYS A 9 12.11 13.76 -10.87
CA CYS A 9 11.67 14.97 -10.17
C CYS A 9 12.52 16.13 -10.70
N THR A 10 12.02 16.82 -11.72
CA THR A 10 12.53 18.15 -12.07
C THR A 10 11.33 19.01 -12.46
N ARG A 11 11.00 19.99 -11.61
CA ARG A 11 9.99 21.05 -11.85
C ARG A 11 8.52 20.62 -11.85
N GLY A 12 7.99 20.25 -10.68
CA GLY A 12 6.56 20.40 -10.40
C GLY A 12 5.58 19.52 -11.19
N GLN A 13 6.06 18.48 -11.87
CA GLN A 13 5.18 17.47 -12.48
C GLN A 13 5.22 16.18 -11.67
N ILE A 14 4.25 16.03 -10.78
CA ILE A 14 3.81 14.70 -10.39
C ILE A 14 3.09 14.14 -11.61
N TYR A 15 3.74 13.22 -12.32
CA TYR A 15 3.05 12.40 -13.29
C TYR A 15 2.09 11.51 -12.50
N ALA A 16 0.84 11.94 -12.37
CA ALA A 16 -0.26 11.04 -12.05
C ALA A 16 -0.33 10.02 -13.20
N VAL A 17 0.37 8.90 -13.04
CA VAL A 17 0.30 7.81 -14.02
C VAL A 17 -1.16 7.36 -14.03
N PRO A 18 -1.85 7.46 -15.18
CA PRO A 18 -3.24 7.03 -15.26
C PRO A 18 -3.32 5.54 -14.92
N PRO A 19 -4.39 5.10 -14.23
CA PRO A 19 -4.54 3.70 -13.87
C PRO A 19 -4.45 2.82 -15.13
N PRO A 20 -3.77 1.66 -15.06
CA PRO A 20 -3.71 0.73 -16.17
C PRO A 20 -5.10 0.38 -16.70
N LYS A 21 -5.28 0.47 -18.01
CA LYS A 21 -6.50 -0.03 -18.64
C LYS A 21 -6.53 -1.56 -18.53
N LEU A 22 -7.72 -2.10 -18.25
CA LEU A 22 -7.95 -3.53 -18.28
C LEU A 22 -7.83 -4.02 -19.73
N LYS A 23 -7.00 -5.04 -19.96
CA LYS A 23 -6.74 -5.59 -21.30
C LYS A 23 -7.78 -6.62 -21.76
N SER A 24 -8.60 -7.13 -20.84
CA SER A 24 -9.71 -8.04 -21.11
C SER A 24 -11.04 -7.36 -20.76
N PRO A 25 -12.15 -7.67 -21.46
CA PRO A 25 -13.45 -7.15 -21.07
C PRO A 25 -13.81 -7.65 -19.67
N ALA A 26 -14.40 -6.78 -18.84
CA ALA A 26 -15.02 -7.23 -17.59
C ALA A 26 -16.14 -8.23 -17.94
N ALA A 27 -16.11 -9.42 -17.36
CA ALA A 27 -17.13 -10.43 -17.59
C ALA A 27 -18.49 -9.94 -17.06
N GLY A 28 -19.47 -9.78 -17.96
CA GLY A 28 -20.90 -9.69 -17.65
C GLY A 28 -21.32 -8.82 -16.46
N VAL A 29 -22.34 -9.28 -15.73
CA VAL A 29 -22.86 -8.62 -14.52
C VAL A 29 -21.74 -8.53 -13.47
N PRO A 30 -21.51 -7.36 -12.82
CA PRO A 30 -20.51 -7.24 -11.78
C PRO A 30 -20.74 -8.29 -10.69
N PRO A 31 -19.72 -9.08 -10.34
CA PRO A 31 -19.87 -10.09 -9.29
C PRO A 31 -20.23 -9.42 -7.97
N GLU A 32 -21.06 -10.11 -7.17
CA GLU A 32 -21.40 -9.67 -5.82
C GLU A 32 -20.12 -9.49 -4.98
N LEU A 33 -19.95 -8.32 -4.38
CA LEU A 33 -18.80 -8.04 -3.54
C LEU A 33 -18.91 -8.80 -2.22
N LYS A 34 -17.92 -9.65 -1.94
CA LYS A 34 -17.79 -10.35 -0.67
C LYS A 34 -16.70 -9.74 0.17
N TYR A 35 -17.01 -9.52 1.44
CA TYR A 35 -16.04 -9.15 2.46
C TYR A 35 -15.48 -10.41 3.12
N SER A 36 -14.16 -10.48 3.25
CA SER A 36 -13.47 -11.57 3.92
C SER A 36 -12.41 -11.02 4.87
N GLU A 37 -12.28 -11.62 6.03
CA GLU A 37 -11.32 -11.25 7.06
C GLU A 37 -10.37 -12.41 7.36
N PHE A 38 -9.09 -12.10 7.54
CA PHE A 38 -8.06 -13.09 7.78
C PHE A 38 -7.18 -12.62 8.94
N LYS A 39 -7.17 -13.37 10.04
CA LYS A 39 -6.25 -13.13 11.15
C LYS A 39 -4.87 -13.71 10.82
N LEU A 40 -3.84 -12.86 10.88
CA LEU A 40 -2.45 -13.23 10.70
C LEU A 40 -1.70 -13.13 12.02
N ILE A 41 -1.32 -14.29 12.56
CA ILE A 41 -0.56 -14.35 13.81
C ILE A 41 0.90 -13.96 13.60
N ARG A 42 1.57 -13.51 14.66
CA ARG A 42 2.99 -13.12 14.65
C ARG A 42 3.92 -14.16 13.98
N LYS A 43 3.66 -15.45 14.21
CA LYS A 43 4.43 -16.55 13.58
C LYS A 43 4.34 -16.51 12.05
N GLN A 44 3.15 -16.28 11.50
CA GLN A 44 2.93 -16.20 10.05
C GLN A 44 3.59 -14.94 9.46
N LEU A 45 3.44 -13.80 10.14
CA LEU A 45 4.09 -12.54 9.74
C LEU A 45 5.61 -12.67 9.73
N ASN A 46 6.20 -13.29 10.76
CA ASN A 46 7.64 -13.55 10.81
C ASN A 46 8.08 -14.51 9.70
N ALA A 47 7.29 -15.56 9.40
CA ALA A 47 7.58 -16.46 8.30
C ALA A 47 7.59 -15.73 6.94
N LEU A 48 6.65 -14.79 6.72
CA LEU A 48 6.66 -13.94 5.53
C LEU A 48 7.90 -13.04 5.49
N LYS A 49 8.25 -12.38 6.61
CA LYS A 49 9.43 -11.52 6.68
C LYS A 49 10.72 -12.28 6.40
N ASN A 50 10.85 -13.51 6.89
CA ASN A 50 12.03 -14.35 6.67
C ASN A 50 12.22 -14.70 5.19
N LYS A 51 11.13 -14.85 4.41
CA LYS A 51 11.21 -15.02 2.94
C LYS A 51 11.72 -13.76 2.22
N CYS A 52 11.72 -12.62 2.90
CA CYS A 52 12.15 -11.34 2.36
C CYS A 52 13.55 -10.89 2.80
N VAL A 53 14.26 -11.73 3.54
CA VAL A 53 15.64 -11.46 3.94
C VAL A 53 16.57 -11.87 2.79
N LYS A 54 17.26 -10.91 2.20
CA LYS A 54 18.39 -11.24 1.32
C LYS A 54 19.58 -11.66 2.20
N GLN A 55 20.06 -12.88 2.00
CA GLN A 55 21.44 -13.22 2.36
C GLN A 55 22.30 -12.70 1.21
N GLU A 56 23.21 -11.77 1.49
CA GLU A 56 24.29 -11.49 0.56
C GLU A 56 25.38 -12.54 0.84
N ASP A 57 25.61 -13.43 -0.13
CA ASP A 57 26.76 -14.33 -0.11
C ASP A 57 28.04 -13.50 -0.22
N GLY A 58 28.92 -13.58 0.79
CA GLY A 58 30.32 -13.17 0.68
C GLY A 58 30.77 -12.01 1.57
N ASN A 59 31.30 -12.37 2.73
CA ASN A 59 32.61 -11.94 3.25
C ASN A 59 33.02 -10.45 3.23
N GLU A 60 32.14 -9.49 3.57
CA GLU A 60 32.56 -8.13 3.91
C GLU A 60 31.95 -7.66 5.24
N LYS A 61 32.81 -7.47 6.25
CA LYS A 61 32.45 -6.95 7.57
C LYS A 61 31.84 -5.55 7.41
N GLY A 62 30.53 -5.41 7.62
CA GLY A 62 29.87 -4.11 7.80
C GLY A 62 28.61 -3.84 6.96
N LYS A 63 28.20 -4.73 6.05
CA LYS A 63 26.99 -4.50 5.24
C LYS A 63 25.70 -4.80 6.02
N LYS A 64 24.81 -3.81 6.07
CA LYS A 64 23.56 -3.78 6.84
C LYS A 64 22.57 -4.77 6.21
N LYS A 65 22.12 -5.77 6.97
CA LYS A 65 21.04 -6.68 6.58
C LYS A 65 19.83 -5.86 6.13
N MET A 66 19.51 -5.87 4.84
CA MET A 66 18.32 -5.19 4.33
C MET A 66 17.08 -5.95 4.83
N SER A 67 16.36 -5.33 5.75
CA SER A 67 15.11 -5.86 6.30
C SER A 67 13.95 -4.94 5.97
N TYR A 68 12.93 -5.47 5.31
CA TYR A 68 11.68 -4.77 5.08
C TYR A 68 10.78 -4.83 6.32
N SER A 69 9.97 -3.79 6.51
CA SER A 69 8.96 -3.73 7.57
C SER A 69 7.90 -4.82 7.39
N THR A 70 7.21 -5.17 8.47
CA THR A 70 6.09 -6.13 8.42
C THR A 70 5.01 -5.63 7.45
N PHE A 71 4.74 -4.33 7.46
CA PHE A 71 3.78 -3.69 6.56
C PHE A 71 4.13 -3.87 5.08
N GLU A 72 5.38 -3.61 4.70
CA GLU A 72 5.83 -3.75 3.30
C GLU A 72 5.74 -5.20 2.82
N VAL A 73 6.17 -6.14 3.66
CA VAL A 73 6.13 -7.57 3.34
C VAL A 73 4.69 -8.06 3.20
N LEU A 74 3.82 -7.68 4.14
CA LEU A 74 2.40 -8.06 4.09
C LEU A 74 1.69 -7.42 2.90
N SER A 75 1.98 -6.15 2.59
CA SER A 75 1.43 -5.46 1.42
C SER A 75 1.82 -6.16 0.12
N GLY A 76 3.09 -6.52 -0.02
CA GLY A 76 3.57 -7.29 -1.17
C GLY A 76 2.90 -8.66 -1.25
N HIS A 77 2.71 -9.34 -0.12
CA HIS A 77 2.05 -10.64 -0.10
C HIS A 77 0.57 -10.54 -0.52
N ALA A 78 -0.18 -9.58 0.05
CA ALA A 78 -1.59 -9.37 -0.25
C ALA A 78 -1.81 -8.99 -1.72
N TRP A 79 -0.99 -8.08 -2.27
CA TRP A 79 -1.06 -7.69 -3.68
C TRP A 79 -0.82 -8.88 -4.63
N ARG A 80 0.16 -9.74 -4.31
CA ARG A 80 0.40 -10.97 -5.09
C ARG A 80 -0.76 -11.96 -5.00
N CYS A 81 -1.34 -12.15 -3.82
CA CYS A 81 -2.50 -13.03 -3.65
C CYS A 81 -3.70 -12.54 -4.47
N LEU A 82 -3.98 -11.23 -4.45
CA LEU A 82 -5.06 -10.64 -5.24
C LEU A 82 -4.80 -10.73 -6.75
N ALA A 83 -3.57 -10.51 -7.19
CA ALA A 83 -3.20 -10.68 -8.61
C ALA A 83 -3.37 -12.14 -9.07
N LYS A 84 -3.01 -13.11 -8.22
CA LYS A 84 -3.23 -14.53 -8.49
C LYS A 84 -4.71 -14.90 -8.53
N SER A 85 -5.53 -14.34 -7.65
CA SER A 85 -6.97 -14.65 -7.61
C SER A 85 -7.76 -14.06 -8.78
N ARG A 86 -7.31 -12.92 -9.32
CA ARG A 86 -7.94 -12.28 -10.49
C ARG A 86 -7.56 -12.93 -11.82
N ASP A 87 -6.45 -13.68 -11.84
CA ASP A 87 -5.95 -14.44 -12.98
C ASP A 87 -5.97 -13.69 -14.33
N LEU A 88 -5.50 -12.43 -14.32
CA LEU A 88 -5.40 -11.64 -15.53
C LEU A 88 -4.16 -12.02 -16.36
N PRO A 89 -4.14 -11.65 -17.66
CA PRO A 89 -2.99 -11.88 -18.54
C PRO A 89 -1.68 -11.37 -17.96
N ASP A 90 -0.59 -12.08 -18.23
CA ASP A 90 0.73 -11.80 -17.66
C ASP A 90 1.25 -10.38 -17.95
N ASP A 91 0.87 -9.81 -19.09
CA ASP A 91 1.24 -8.48 -19.53
C ASP A 91 0.28 -7.38 -19.01
N GLN A 92 -0.77 -7.73 -18.28
CA GLN A 92 -1.60 -6.76 -17.56
C GLN A 92 -0.76 -6.04 -16.51
N LEU A 93 -0.85 -4.71 -16.46
CA LEU A 93 -0.27 -3.93 -15.37
C LEU A 93 -1.28 -3.79 -14.23
N SER A 94 -0.78 -3.81 -13.01
CA SER A 94 -1.51 -3.52 -11.77
C SER A 94 -0.79 -2.39 -11.05
N THR A 95 -1.54 -1.52 -10.40
CA THR A 95 -1.03 -0.50 -9.48
C THR A 95 -1.54 -0.79 -8.07
N LEU A 96 -0.62 -0.86 -7.12
CA LEU A 96 -0.90 -0.87 -5.69
C LEU A 96 -0.84 0.58 -5.17
N TYR A 97 -1.96 1.03 -4.62
CA TYR A 97 -2.07 2.30 -3.93
C TYR A 97 -1.94 2.10 -2.43
N ILE A 98 -1.06 2.85 -1.76
CA ILE A 98 -0.92 2.79 -0.29
C ILE A 98 -1.15 4.19 0.30
N ALA A 99 -1.99 4.26 1.32
CA ALA A 99 -2.15 5.46 2.12
C ALA A 99 -0.95 5.67 3.06
N VAL A 100 -0.35 6.85 3.01
CA VAL A 100 0.85 7.23 3.76
C VAL A 100 0.54 8.43 4.66
N ASP A 101 0.83 8.29 5.96
CA ASP A 101 0.73 9.40 6.91
C ASP A 101 1.92 10.36 6.73
N GLY A 102 1.63 11.58 6.29
CA GLY A 102 2.60 12.63 6.05
C GLY A 102 3.03 13.39 7.32
N ARG A 103 2.31 13.27 8.43
CA ARG A 103 2.52 14.10 9.64
C ARG A 103 3.96 14.12 10.14
N ARG A 104 4.62 12.96 10.15
CA ARG A 104 6.01 12.79 10.61
C ARG A 104 7.05 12.90 9.49
N ARG A 105 6.62 12.98 8.24
CA ARG A 105 7.48 13.02 7.05
C ARG A 105 7.75 14.46 6.60
N LEU A 106 6.82 15.37 6.89
CA LEU A 106 6.99 16.80 6.67
C LEU A 106 8.07 17.37 7.60
N ILE A 107 8.76 18.40 7.13
CA ILE A 107 9.79 19.14 7.85
C ILE A 107 9.42 20.63 7.85
N PRO A 108 9.12 21.25 9.01
CA PRO A 108 8.96 20.60 10.32
C PRO A 108 7.77 19.62 10.36
N PRO A 109 7.79 18.61 11.25
CA PRO A 109 6.66 17.68 11.39
C PRO A 109 5.41 18.42 11.86
N LEU A 110 4.24 17.90 11.48
CA LEU A 110 2.98 18.48 11.95
C LEU A 110 2.84 18.31 13.48
N PRO A 111 2.17 19.27 14.16
CA PRO A 111 2.02 19.23 15.60
C PRO A 111 1.36 17.95 16.11
N MET A 112 1.76 17.51 17.31
CA MET A 112 1.02 16.49 18.04
C MET A 112 -0.42 16.97 18.25
N GLY A 113 -1.39 16.10 17.95
CA GLY A 113 -2.81 16.47 18.01
C GLY A 113 -3.35 17.20 16.79
N TYR A 114 -2.60 17.31 15.68
CA TYR A 114 -3.09 17.87 14.43
C TYR A 114 -4.40 17.20 13.99
N PHE A 115 -5.47 18.01 13.96
CA PHE A 115 -6.83 17.59 13.63
C PHE A 115 -7.19 18.00 12.20
N GLY A 116 -6.73 17.21 11.23
CA GLY A 116 -6.98 17.41 9.81
C GLY A 116 -6.47 16.24 8.96
N ASN A 117 -6.62 16.34 7.63
CA ASN A 117 -6.09 15.34 6.71
C ASN A 117 -4.62 15.65 6.38
N ALA A 118 -3.77 14.63 6.48
CA ALA A 118 -2.37 14.67 6.04
C ALA A 118 -1.98 13.31 5.44
N VAL A 119 -2.91 12.69 4.72
CA VAL A 119 -2.74 11.38 4.09
C VAL A 119 -2.44 11.58 2.62
N PHE A 120 -1.35 10.98 2.17
CA PHE A 120 -0.93 10.99 0.78
C PHE A 120 -1.01 9.57 0.21
N MET A 121 -1.23 9.44 -1.10
CA MET A 121 -1.29 8.15 -1.76
C MET A 121 0.00 7.91 -2.54
N THR A 122 0.71 6.83 -2.24
CA THR A 122 1.76 6.33 -3.13
C THR A 122 1.17 5.37 -4.16
N ALA A 123 1.84 5.20 -5.29
CA ALA A 123 1.48 4.27 -6.35
C ALA A 123 2.70 3.44 -6.75
N THR A 124 2.54 2.11 -6.71
CA THR A 124 3.56 1.15 -7.15
C THR A 124 2.97 0.29 -8.27
N THR A 125 3.58 0.30 -9.46
CA THR A 125 3.08 -0.47 -10.61
C THR A 125 3.97 -1.69 -10.91
N ALA A 126 3.34 -2.83 -11.22
CA ALA A 126 4.01 -4.04 -11.67
C ALA A 126 3.12 -4.82 -12.63
N SER A 127 3.71 -5.68 -13.47
CA SER A 127 2.95 -6.61 -14.31
C SER A 127 2.41 -7.79 -13.49
N TYR A 128 1.28 -8.37 -13.92
CA TYR A 128 0.75 -9.59 -13.34
C TYR A 128 1.74 -10.75 -13.45
N ARG A 129 2.57 -10.79 -14.52
CA ARG A 129 3.72 -11.70 -14.62
C ARG A 129 4.65 -11.54 -13.41
N ASP A 130 5.14 -10.32 -13.16
CA ASP A 130 6.06 -10.05 -12.05
C ASP A 130 5.43 -10.41 -10.70
N LEU A 131 4.15 -10.05 -10.49
CA LEU A 131 3.44 -10.34 -9.25
C LEU A 131 3.24 -11.85 -9.03
N LYS A 132 2.97 -12.62 -10.09
CA LYS A 132 2.75 -14.05 -9.98
C LYS A 132 4.07 -14.82 -9.81
N SER A 133 5.09 -14.52 -10.61
CA SER A 133 6.29 -15.36 -10.76
C SER A 133 7.53 -14.89 -10.00
N ARG A 134 7.72 -13.59 -9.74
CA ARG A 134 8.95 -13.12 -9.05
C ARG A 134 8.98 -13.50 -7.57
N PRO A 135 10.17 -13.57 -6.96
CA PRO A 135 10.33 -13.65 -5.51
C PRO A 135 9.55 -12.55 -4.78
N LEU A 136 9.05 -12.85 -3.58
CA LEU A 136 8.30 -11.87 -2.78
C LEU A 136 9.17 -10.64 -2.47
N THR A 137 10.47 -10.84 -2.21
CA THR A 137 11.47 -9.78 -2.02
C THR A 137 11.41 -8.70 -3.09
N ASP A 138 11.21 -9.07 -4.35
CA ASP A 138 11.33 -8.14 -5.47
C ASP A 138 10.09 -7.23 -5.54
N VAL A 139 8.92 -7.79 -5.28
CA VAL A 139 7.68 -7.03 -5.14
C VAL A 139 7.77 -6.08 -3.95
N VAL A 140 8.26 -6.58 -2.81
CA VAL A 140 8.45 -5.79 -1.59
C VAL A 140 9.48 -4.67 -1.79
N ALA A 141 10.55 -4.93 -2.55
CA ALA A 141 11.55 -3.91 -2.90
C ALA A 141 10.95 -2.76 -3.71
N LYS A 142 10.07 -3.04 -4.67
CA LYS A 142 9.34 -2.00 -5.42
C LYS A 142 8.46 -1.15 -4.49
N ILE A 143 7.74 -1.78 -3.56
CA ILE A 143 6.91 -1.09 -2.56
C ILE A 143 7.78 -0.21 -1.65
N ASN A 144 8.88 -0.74 -1.14
CA ASN A 144 9.82 -0.01 -0.29
C ASN A 144 10.40 1.22 -1.01
N ALA A 145 10.78 1.08 -2.29
CA ALA A 145 11.26 2.20 -3.10
C ALA A 145 10.19 3.29 -3.25
N SER A 146 8.93 2.92 -3.55
CA SER A 146 7.81 3.86 -3.63
C SER A 146 7.53 4.58 -2.31
N LEU A 147 7.57 3.86 -1.17
CA LEU A 147 7.33 4.43 0.16
C LEU A 147 8.48 5.32 0.65
N SER A 148 9.72 4.97 0.30
CA SER A 148 10.91 5.72 0.68
C SER A 148 11.01 7.07 -0.04
N ARG A 149 10.42 7.18 -1.24
CA ARG A 149 10.33 8.43 -2.00
C ARG A 149 9.31 9.44 -1.47
N MET A 150 8.44 9.05 -0.54
CA MET A 150 7.43 9.94 0.04
C MET A 150 8.04 10.80 1.16
N ASP A 151 9.05 11.60 0.85
CA ASP A 151 9.73 12.51 1.78
C ASP A 151 9.10 13.91 1.78
N ASP A 152 9.61 14.83 2.61
CA ASP A 152 9.08 16.20 2.74
C ASP A 152 8.94 16.91 1.39
N GLU A 153 9.97 16.84 0.54
CA GLU A 153 9.98 17.49 -0.77
C GLU A 153 8.87 16.91 -1.67
N TYR A 154 8.75 15.59 -1.73
CA TYR A 154 7.69 14.95 -2.51
C TYR A 154 6.29 15.30 -2.00
N LEU A 155 6.08 15.29 -0.68
CA LEU A 155 4.78 15.61 -0.09
C LEU A 155 4.38 17.07 -0.38
N ARG A 156 5.31 18.02 -0.27
CA ARG A 156 5.06 19.43 -0.59
C ARG A 156 4.78 19.64 -2.07
N SER A 157 5.56 19.00 -2.95
CA SER A 157 5.29 19.02 -4.38
C SER A 157 3.91 18.44 -4.73
N ALA A 158 3.39 17.49 -3.94
CA ALA A 158 2.04 16.97 -4.11
C ALA A 158 0.96 17.97 -3.74
N VAL A 159 1.18 18.77 -2.71
CA VAL A 159 0.28 19.88 -2.36
C VAL A 159 0.29 20.93 -3.48
N ASP A 160 1.47 21.39 -3.92
CA ASP A 160 1.60 22.39 -4.99
C ASP A 160 0.93 21.91 -6.29
N TYR A 161 1.11 20.64 -6.62
CA TYR A 161 0.50 20.04 -7.80
C TYR A 161 -1.04 20.06 -7.70
N LEU A 162 -1.61 19.72 -6.53
CA LEU A 162 -3.06 19.74 -6.33
C LEU A 162 -3.62 21.16 -6.36
N GLU A 163 -2.89 22.15 -5.86
CA GLU A 163 -3.28 23.57 -5.93
C GLU A 163 -3.38 24.05 -7.39
N LEU A 164 -2.43 23.64 -8.23
CA LEU A 164 -2.40 24.00 -9.66
C LEU A 164 -3.42 23.21 -10.50
N ASN A 165 -3.91 22.07 -10.02
CA ASN A 165 -4.82 21.18 -10.74
C ASN A 165 -6.17 21.11 -10.02
N SER A 166 -7.00 22.13 -10.23
CA SER A 166 -8.30 22.33 -9.55
C SER A 166 -9.39 21.31 -9.88
N ASP A 167 -9.15 20.36 -10.80
CA ASP A 167 -10.05 19.24 -11.08
C ASP A 167 -9.88 18.12 -10.03
N VAL A 168 -10.12 18.49 -8.76
CA VAL A 168 -9.99 17.60 -7.60
C VAL A 168 -10.98 16.43 -7.69
N ASP A 169 -12.13 16.62 -8.34
CA ASP A 169 -13.12 15.57 -8.64
C ASP A 169 -12.54 14.43 -9.48
N ARG A 170 -11.58 14.73 -10.37
CA ARG A 170 -10.83 13.73 -11.15
C ARG A 170 -9.81 12.98 -10.28
N TYR A 171 -9.33 13.61 -9.21
CA TYR A 171 -8.41 13.01 -8.23
C TYR A 171 -9.12 12.17 -7.17
N GLU A 172 -10.33 12.54 -6.78
CA GLU A 172 -11.15 11.76 -5.85
C GLU A 172 -11.83 10.57 -6.52
N GLY A 173 -11.97 10.58 -7.85
CA GLY A 173 -12.39 9.43 -8.64
C GLY A 173 -13.77 8.92 -8.24
N ARG A 174 -14.81 9.30 -8.98
CA ARG A 174 -16.18 8.77 -8.84
C ARG A 174 -16.31 7.24 -9.08
N GLY A 175 -15.21 6.50 -9.12
CA GLY A 175 -15.11 5.04 -9.09
C GLY A 175 -13.89 4.60 -8.29
N SER A 176 -13.98 3.44 -7.62
CA SER A 176 -12.88 2.88 -6.83
C SER A 176 -11.65 2.63 -7.71
N ARG A 177 -10.57 3.39 -7.50
CA ARG A 177 -9.23 3.16 -8.09
C ARG A 177 -8.63 1.80 -7.71
N PHE A 178 -9.30 1.06 -6.84
CA PHE A 178 -8.85 -0.23 -6.32
C PHE A 178 -9.51 -1.40 -7.04
N ASN A 179 -10.43 -1.14 -7.97
CA ASN A 179 -11.01 -2.20 -8.78
C ASN A 179 -9.95 -2.87 -9.66
N SER A 180 -10.24 -4.08 -10.13
CA SER A 180 -9.41 -4.80 -11.09
C SER A 180 -9.04 -3.89 -12.27
N PRO A 181 -7.75 -3.77 -12.63
CA PRO A 181 -6.63 -4.65 -12.24
C PRO A 181 -5.85 -4.20 -10.98
N ASP A 182 -6.23 -3.09 -10.35
CA ASP A 182 -5.49 -2.36 -9.32
C ASP A 182 -5.93 -2.75 -7.90
N CYS A 183 -5.28 -2.23 -6.86
CA CYS A 183 -5.72 -2.43 -5.48
C CYS A 183 -5.25 -1.32 -4.55
N GLY A 184 -5.91 -1.20 -3.40
CA GLY A 184 -5.59 -0.18 -2.40
C GLY A 184 -5.40 -0.79 -1.02
N ILE A 185 -4.34 -0.39 -0.32
CA ILE A 185 -4.09 -0.78 1.07
C ILE A 185 -4.17 0.46 1.97
N VAL A 186 -5.00 0.36 2.99
CA VAL A 186 -5.03 1.31 4.11
C VAL A 186 -4.67 0.57 5.38
N SER A 187 -3.73 1.12 6.16
CA SER A 187 -3.31 0.52 7.43
C SER A 187 -3.86 1.32 8.60
N TRP A 188 -4.66 0.68 9.44
CA TRP A 188 -5.07 1.17 10.76
C TRP A 188 -4.31 0.49 11.89
N TRP A 189 -3.32 -0.33 11.55
CA TRP A 189 -2.54 -1.14 12.49
C TRP A 189 -1.87 -0.30 13.60
N GLN A 190 -1.53 0.97 13.33
CA GLN A 190 -0.91 1.86 14.32
C GLN A 190 -1.92 2.73 15.08
N ILE A 191 -3.23 2.62 14.80
CA ILE A 191 -4.25 3.35 15.54
C ILE A 191 -4.49 2.63 16.88
N PRO A 192 -4.37 3.32 18.03
CA PRO A 192 -4.47 2.72 19.36
C PRO A 192 -5.94 2.43 19.76
N VAL A 193 -6.69 1.74 18.90
CA VAL A 193 -8.13 1.47 19.10
C VAL A 193 -8.39 0.65 20.36
N TYR A 194 -7.52 -0.31 20.69
CA TYR A 194 -7.63 -1.14 21.89
C TYR A 194 -7.06 -0.49 23.16
N ASP A 195 -6.57 0.74 23.08
CA ASP A 195 -6.18 1.53 24.26
C ASP A 195 -7.32 2.47 24.71
N THR A 196 -8.43 2.48 23.99
CA THR A 196 -9.58 3.34 24.28
C THR A 196 -10.47 2.67 25.33
N ASP A 197 -10.67 3.29 26.49
CA ASP A 197 -11.59 2.82 27.53
C ASP A 197 -12.50 3.97 27.97
N PHE A 198 -13.81 3.78 27.79
CA PHE A 198 -14.84 4.77 28.16
C PHE A 198 -15.45 4.50 29.55
N GLY A 199 -14.86 3.60 30.34
CA GLY A 199 -15.33 3.20 31.67
C GLY A 199 -15.88 1.77 31.75
N TRP A 200 -15.89 1.03 30.64
CA TRP A 200 -16.38 -0.36 30.55
C TRP A 200 -15.31 -1.36 30.10
N GLY A 201 -14.06 -0.93 30.03
CA GLY A 201 -12.96 -1.70 29.48
C GLY A 201 -12.72 -1.42 28.00
N PRO A 202 -11.58 -1.91 27.46
CA PRO A 202 -11.22 -1.73 26.05
C PRO A 202 -12.13 -2.52 25.11
N PRO A 203 -12.22 -2.15 23.81
CA PRO A 203 -12.98 -2.89 22.82
C PRO A 203 -12.57 -4.37 22.76
N ALA A 204 -13.56 -5.26 22.73
CA ALA A 204 -13.29 -6.68 22.53
C ALA A 204 -12.79 -6.98 21.10
N TYR A 205 -13.25 -6.20 20.12
CA TYR A 205 -12.93 -6.38 18.71
C TYR A 205 -13.22 -5.10 17.91
N VAL A 206 -12.41 -4.82 16.88
CA VAL A 206 -12.57 -3.69 15.96
C VAL A 206 -12.49 -4.19 14.53
N SER A 207 -13.52 -3.89 13.73
CA SER A 207 -13.57 -4.20 12.30
C SER A 207 -13.65 -2.93 11.45
N GLY A 208 -13.34 -3.08 10.17
CA GLY A 208 -13.52 -2.02 9.17
C GLY A 208 -15.00 -1.87 8.79
N GLY A 209 -15.72 -0.99 9.48
CA GLY A 209 -17.05 -0.55 9.03
C GLY A 209 -16.98 0.30 7.75
N GLY A 210 -17.98 0.21 6.88
CA GLY A 210 -18.14 1.11 5.72
C GLY A 210 -18.49 0.43 4.40
N ARG A 211 -18.58 1.24 3.33
CA ARG A 211 -18.86 0.74 1.97
C ARG A 211 -17.73 -0.18 1.50
N GLN A 212 -18.09 -1.42 1.21
CA GLN A 212 -17.18 -2.39 0.61
C GLN A 212 -16.87 -1.98 -0.83
N ALA A 213 -15.61 -2.11 -1.22
CA ALA A 213 -15.15 -1.82 -2.57
C ALA A 213 -14.19 -2.92 -3.01
N GLU A 214 -14.28 -3.31 -4.28
CA GLU A 214 -13.38 -4.31 -4.85
C GLU A 214 -11.91 -3.85 -4.74
N GLY A 215 -11.02 -4.80 -4.42
CA GLY A 215 -9.58 -4.59 -4.29
C GLY A 215 -9.13 -3.63 -3.18
N LYS A 216 -10.04 -3.18 -2.30
CA LYS A 216 -9.68 -2.47 -1.07
C LYS A 216 -9.28 -3.48 0.01
N ILE A 217 -8.11 -3.28 0.59
CA ILE A 217 -7.54 -4.08 1.68
C ILE A 217 -7.30 -3.15 2.87
N VAL A 218 -7.72 -3.58 4.06
CA VAL A 218 -7.51 -2.82 5.30
C VAL A 218 -6.74 -3.69 6.28
N PHE A 219 -5.61 -3.20 6.80
CA PHE A 219 -4.91 -3.86 7.90
C PHE A 219 -5.39 -3.28 9.23
N LEU A 220 -5.89 -4.16 10.09
CA LEU A 220 -6.42 -3.80 11.40
C LEU A 220 -5.46 -4.30 12.50
N PRO A 221 -5.42 -3.64 13.66
CA PRO A 221 -4.73 -4.19 14.81
C PRO A 221 -5.52 -5.40 15.37
N ALA A 222 -4.81 -6.34 15.98
CA ALA A 222 -5.40 -7.42 16.74
C ALA A 222 -5.50 -7.07 18.25
N PRO A 223 -6.51 -7.58 18.97
CA PRO A 223 -6.71 -7.28 20.39
C PRO A 223 -5.58 -7.80 21.29
N GLU A 224 -4.87 -8.85 20.88
CA GLU A 224 -3.85 -9.51 21.70
C GLU A 224 -2.56 -8.69 21.91
N LYS A 225 -2.39 -7.53 21.23
CA LYS A 225 -1.20 -6.65 21.28
C LYS A 225 0.15 -7.38 21.09
N ASP A 226 0.13 -8.59 20.54
CA ASP A 226 1.32 -9.43 20.34
C ASP A 226 2.00 -9.17 18.98
N GLY A 227 1.48 -8.22 18.20
CA GLY A 227 1.96 -7.90 16.85
C GLY A 227 1.30 -8.73 15.74
N SER A 228 0.20 -9.42 16.03
CA SER A 228 -0.74 -9.92 15.02
C SER A 228 -1.59 -8.78 14.39
N CYS A 229 -2.18 -9.08 13.24
CA CYS A 229 -3.10 -8.21 12.51
C CYS A 229 -4.21 -9.01 11.82
#